data_AF-A0A7S2B4M0-F1
#
_entry.id   AF-A0A7S2B4M0-F1
#
_cell.length_a   1.000
_cell.length_b   1.000
_cell.length_c   1.000
_cell.angle_alpha   90.00
_cell.angle_beta   90.00
_cell.angle_gamma   90.00
#
_symmetry.space_group_name_H-M   'P 1'
#
loop_
_entity.id
_entity.type
_entity.pdbx_description
1 polymer ?
#
loop_
_entity_poly.entity_id
_entity_poly.type
_entity_poly.pdbx_seq_one_letter_code
_entity_poly.pdbx_strand_id
1 'polypeptide(L)'
;MLLSPALGGDSKTSVVVCGSMDLENAKETVQALRFGESCTNVTNQANVGARGAASLLAELDREMVALEEAIQAKERWETTRVVRKDTNIEEGTYEAAMAEKLGGEVVNVGRVVGAEKERAALENVIIRRAKLLGEDPELKLAESGFGGQMGGKATAMGGHANKRFATKSEGLKIKGKVVADWAV
;
A
#
# COMPACT_ATOMS: atom_id res chain seq x y z
N MET A 1 0.46 -29.06 -2.79
CA MET A 1 -0.53 -30.06 -2.31
C MET A 1 -1.24 -29.50 -1.10
N LEU A 2 -2.51 -29.82 -0.89
CA LEU A 2 -3.34 -29.22 0.17
C LEU A 2 -2.81 -29.52 1.60
N LEU A 3 -2.24 -30.71 1.82
CA LEU A 3 -1.82 -31.20 3.14
C LEU A 3 -0.31 -31.07 3.42
N SER A 4 0.46 -30.43 2.53
CA SER A 4 1.91 -30.26 2.76
C SER A 4 2.27 -29.53 4.06
N PRO A 5 1.48 -28.56 4.58
CA PRO A 5 1.79 -27.97 5.88
C PRO A 5 1.55 -28.94 7.05
N ALA A 6 0.68 -29.94 6.89
CA ALA A 6 0.29 -30.86 7.95
C ALA A 6 1.30 -32.02 8.15
N LEU A 7 2.07 -32.38 7.13
CA LEU A 7 3.03 -33.48 7.13
C LEU A 7 4.46 -32.95 6.93
N GLY A 8 5.16 -32.67 8.03
CA GLY A 8 6.52 -32.13 8.03
C GLY A 8 6.61 -30.59 7.97
N GLY A 9 5.48 -29.88 8.11
CA GLY A 9 5.41 -28.43 7.98
C GLY A 9 5.10 -27.68 9.29
N ASP A 10 4.57 -26.47 9.13
CA ASP A 10 4.21 -25.57 10.22
C ASP A 10 2.75 -25.79 10.67
N SER A 11 2.49 -26.94 11.31
CA SER A 11 1.16 -27.31 11.80
C SER A 11 1.25 -28.24 13.02
N LYS A 12 0.31 -28.08 13.95
CA LYS A 12 0.05 -29.08 15.00
C LYS A 12 -0.92 -30.11 14.45
N THR A 13 -0.38 -31.23 13.99
CA THR A 13 -1.16 -32.29 13.35
C THR A 13 -1.45 -33.42 14.32
N SER A 14 -2.70 -33.89 14.33
CA SER A 14 -3.14 -35.10 15.03
C SER A 14 -3.75 -36.04 14.01
N VAL A 15 -3.46 -37.33 14.15
CA VAL A 15 -4.01 -38.40 13.29
C VAL A 15 -4.84 -39.31 14.17
N VAL A 16 -6.11 -39.48 13.80
CA VAL A 16 -7.02 -40.43 14.46
C VAL A 16 -7.23 -41.59 13.51
N VAL A 17 -6.75 -42.77 13.91
CA VAL A 17 -6.91 -44.01 13.15
C VAL A 17 -8.17 -44.73 13.63
N CYS A 18 -9.14 -44.89 12.74
CA CYS A 18 -10.36 -45.65 13.00
C CYS A 18 -10.21 -47.06 12.41
N GLY A 19 -10.59 -48.09 13.17
CA GLY A 19 -10.57 -49.48 12.73
C GLY A 19 -11.82 -50.24 13.17
N SER A 20 -12.14 -51.33 12.47
CA SER A 20 -13.22 -52.25 12.87
C SER A 20 -12.68 -53.40 13.72
N MET A 21 -13.52 -53.89 14.63
CA MET A 21 -13.29 -55.07 15.47
C MET A 21 -13.68 -56.38 14.75
N ASP A 22 -14.31 -56.30 13.58
CA ASP A 22 -14.76 -57.47 12.83
C ASP A 22 -13.58 -58.23 12.22
N LEU A 23 -13.66 -59.56 12.30
CA LEU A 23 -12.61 -60.47 11.83
C LEU A 23 -12.39 -60.37 10.30
N GLU A 24 -13.44 -60.07 9.54
CA GLU A 24 -13.38 -59.86 8.09
C GLU A 24 -12.50 -58.65 7.73
N ASN A 25 -12.48 -57.63 8.59
CA ASN A 25 -11.75 -56.39 8.39
C ASN A 25 -10.36 -56.39 9.05
N ALA A 26 -9.95 -57.50 9.66
CA ALA A 26 -8.71 -57.56 10.45
C ALA A 26 -7.46 -57.13 9.66
N LYS A 27 -7.38 -57.47 8.37
CA LYS A 27 -6.25 -57.08 7.51
C LYS A 27 -6.17 -55.56 7.33
N GLU A 28 -7.29 -54.91 7.05
CA GLU A 28 -7.38 -53.46 6.85
C GLU A 28 -7.16 -52.72 8.17
N THR A 29 -7.73 -53.20 9.28
CA THR A 29 -7.50 -52.65 10.62
C THR A 29 -6.02 -52.67 10.99
N VAL A 30 -5.31 -53.79 10.74
CA VAL A 30 -3.87 -53.87 11.02
C VAL A 30 -3.06 -52.92 10.13
N GLN A 31 -3.43 -52.76 8.85
CA GLN A 31 -2.78 -51.80 7.97
C GLN A 31 -2.99 -50.35 8.42
N ALA A 32 -4.22 -49.99 8.82
CA ALA A 32 -4.53 -48.67 9.35
C ALA A 32 -3.72 -48.36 10.63
N LEU A 33 -3.58 -49.34 11.53
CA LEU A 33 -2.76 -49.20 12.73
C LEU A 33 -1.27 -49.00 12.40
N ARG A 34 -0.72 -49.75 11.43
CA ARG A 34 0.67 -49.57 10.95
C ARG A 34 0.90 -48.20 10.29
N PHE A 35 -0.11 -47.68 9.61
CA PHE A 35 -0.08 -46.31 9.09
C PHE A 35 0.00 -45.30 10.25
N GLY A 36 -0.81 -45.47 11.30
CA GLY A 36 -0.73 -44.66 12.51
C GLY A 36 0.64 -44.71 13.20
N GLU A 37 1.24 -45.90 13.29
CA GLU A 37 2.61 -46.06 13.77
C GLU A 37 3.60 -45.27 12.91
N SER A 38 3.49 -45.36 11.59
CA SER A 38 4.33 -44.60 10.66
C SER A 38 4.16 -43.08 10.80
N CYS A 39 2.93 -42.61 11.09
CA CYS A 39 2.65 -41.19 11.34
C CYS A 39 3.37 -40.66 12.59
N THR A 40 3.72 -41.52 13.55
CA THR A 40 4.45 -41.12 14.77
C THR A 40 5.88 -40.66 14.45
N ASN A 41 6.46 -41.14 13.35
CA ASN A 41 7.78 -40.73 12.89
C ASN A 41 7.79 -39.37 12.18
N VAL A 42 6.61 -38.80 11.87
CA VAL A 42 6.51 -37.49 11.21
C VAL A 42 6.72 -36.40 12.26
N THR A 43 7.79 -35.64 12.09
CA THR A 43 8.11 -34.50 12.96
C THR A 43 7.71 -33.20 12.29
N ASN A 44 6.85 -32.42 12.95
CA ASN A 44 6.46 -31.09 12.49
C ASN A 44 7.21 -30.02 13.28
N GLN A 45 7.64 -28.97 12.59
CA GLN A 45 8.19 -27.77 13.21
C GLN A 45 7.10 -26.70 13.27
N ALA A 46 6.18 -26.86 14.23
CA ALA A 46 5.13 -25.88 14.46
C ALA A 46 5.69 -24.64 15.18
N ASN A 47 5.79 -23.51 14.48
CA ASN A 47 6.24 -22.25 15.03
C ASN A 47 5.05 -21.51 15.66
N VAL A 48 4.74 -21.84 16.90
CA VAL A 48 3.62 -21.21 17.61
C VAL A 48 4.02 -19.80 18.04
N GLY A 49 3.34 -18.79 17.48
CA GLY A 49 3.14 -17.49 18.13
C GLY A 49 4.09 -16.34 17.79
N ALA A 50 5.30 -16.57 17.26
CA ALA A 50 6.24 -15.50 16.91
C ALA A 50 6.36 -15.26 15.39
N ARG A 51 6.13 -16.29 14.58
CA ARG A 51 6.29 -16.19 13.13
C ARG A 51 5.10 -15.60 12.40
N GLY A 52 3.88 -15.63 12.95
CA GLY A 52 2.71 -15.07 12.26
C GLY A 52 2.90 -13.58 11.96
N ALA A 53 3.18 -12.76 12.99
CA ALA A 53 3.44 -11.34 12.80
C ALA A 53 4.73 -11.09 12.00
N ALA A 54 5.82 -11.83 12.26
CA ALA A 54 7.08 -11.65 11.54
C ALA A 54 7.00 -12.06 10.06
N SER A 55 6.26 -13.12 9.73
CA SER A 55 6.05 -13.57 8.34
C SER A 55 5.11 -12.65 7.60
N LEU A 56 4.06 -12.15 8.26
CA LEU A 56 3.18 -11.10 7.73
C LEU A 56 3.97 -9.81 7.45
N LEU A 57 4.84 -9.38 8.37
CA LEU A 57 5.71 -8.23 8.15
C LEU A 57 6.68 -8.48 6.98
N ALA A 58 7.31 -9.65 6.92
CA ALA A 58 8.20 -10.01 5.81
C ALA A 58 7.48 -10.16 4.46
N GLU A 59 6.18 -10.45 4.45
CA GLU A 59 5.34 -10.44 3.25
C GLU A 59 5.02 -9.01 2.82
N LEU A 60 4.63 -8.14 3.75
CA LEU A 60 4.41 -6.71 3.49
C LEU A 60 5.69 -6.02 3.00
N ASP A 61 6.85 -6.30 3.61
CA ASP A 61 8.13 -5.73 3.18
C ASP A 61 8.49 -6.19 1.75
N ARG A 62 8.19 -7.44 1.37
CA ARG A 62 8.36 -7.92 0.00
C ARG A 62 7.40 -7.25 -0.98
N GLU A 63 6.15 -7.03 -0.58
CA GLU A 63 5.16 -6.30 -1.37
C GLU A 63 5.58 -4.85 -1.60
N MET A 64 6.13 -4.18 -0.57
CA MET A 64 6.67 -2.83 -0.68
C MET A 64 7.79 -2.75 -1.74
N VAL A 65 8.79 -3.63 -1.67
CA VAL A 65 9.90 -3.64 -2.64
C VAL A 65 9.39 -3.87 -4.07
N ALA A 66 8.48 -4.82 -4.27
CA ALA A 66 7.91 -5.09 -5.59
C ALA A 66 7.13 -3.90 -6.15
N LEU A 67 6.39 -3.17 -5.30
CA LEU A 67 5.67 -1.97 -5.68
C LEU A 67 6.63 -0.82 -5.99
N GLU A 68 7.72 -0.66 -5.24
CA GLU A 68 8.75 0.35 -5.49
C GLU A 68 9.45 0.13 -6.84
N GLU A 69 9.82 -1.11 -7.15
CA GLU A 69 10.38 -1.48 -8.46
C GLU A 69 9.39 -1.19 -9.61
N ALA A 70 8.11 -1.52 -9.41
CA ALA A 70 7.06 -1.25 -10.40
C ALA A 70 6.83 0.26 -10.60
N ILE A 71 6.90 1.06 -9.52
CA ILE A 71 6.85 2.52 -9.60
C ILE A 71 8.04 3.02 -10.40
N GLN A 72 9.26 2.62 -10.07
CA GLN A 72 10.47 3.06 -10.77
C GLN A 72 10.42 2.75 -12.28
N ALA A 73 9.84 1.61 -12.67
CA ALA A 73 9.71 1.22 -14.08
C ALA A 73 8.65 2.03 -14.85
N LYS A 74 7.58 2.48 -14.19
CA LYS A 74 6.41 3.11 -14.83
C LYS A 74 6.38 4.63 -14.68
N GLU A 75 7.05 5.15 -13.66
CA GLU A 75 7.01 6.54 -13.27
C GLU A 75 7.81 7.41 -14.24
N ARG A 76 7.18 8.49 -14.72
CA ARG A 76 7.80 9.46 -15.60
C ARG A 76 7.38 10.88 -15.23
N TRP A 77 8.26 11.82 -15.52
CA TRP A 77 7.97 13.24 -15.40
C TRP A 77 7.27 13.73 -16.66
N GLU A 78 6.09 14.31 -16.49
CA GLU A 78 5.31 14.93 -17.57
C GLU A 78 5.02 16.39 -17.22
N THR A 79 5.29 17.29 -18.16
CA THR A 79 4.99 18.72 -17.98
C THR A 79 3.53 18.96 -18.30
N THR A 80 2.74 19.27 -17.29
CA THR A 80 1.33 19.64 -17.44
C THR A 80 1.19 21.16 -17.45
N ARG A 81 0.33 21.70 -18.32
CA ARG A 81 -0.04 23.12 -18.31
C ARG A 81 -1.22 23.31 -17.37
N VAL A 82 -1.04 24.14 -16.34
CA VAL A 82 -2.11 24.50 -15.39
C VAL A 82 -2.40 25.98 -15.58
N VAL A 83 -3.68 26.35 -15.64
CA VAL A 83 -4.10 27.75 -15.78
C VAL A 83 -4.30 28.34 -14.40
N ARG A 84 -3.49 29.33 -14.05
CA ARG A 84 -3.64 30.11 -12.81
C ARG A 84 -4.57 31.28 -13.06
N LYS A 85 -5.68 31.35 -12.32
CA LYS A 85 -6.61 32.49 -12.33
C LYS A 85 -6.30 33.39 -11.13
N ASP A 86 -5.71 34.55 -11.39
CA ASP A 86 -5.49 35.56 -10.35
C ASP A 86 -6.81 36.26 -10.01
N THR A 87 -7.12 36.40 -8.72
CA THR A 87 -8.40 36.94 -8.25
C THR A 87 -8.39 38.45 -7.98
N ASN A 88 -7.21 39.10 -8.02
CA ASN A 88 -7.05 40.54 -7.83
C ASN A 88 -6.64 41.26 -9.12
N ILE A 89 -7.49 41.18 -10.15
CA ILE A 89 -7.25 41.88 -11.42
C ILE A 89 -7.88 43.29 -11.32
N GLU A 90 -7.08 44.34 -11.47
CA GLU A 90 -7.59 45.72 -11.61
C GLU A 90 -8.15 45.94 -13.02
N GLU A 91 -9.37 46.50 -13.11
CA GLU A 91 -10.04 46.80 -14.38
C GLU A 91 -9.20 47.74 -15.26
N GLY A 92 -8.97 47.34 -16.52
CA GLY A 92 -8.26 48.15 -17.52
C GLY A 92 -6.77 47.85 -17.68
N THR A 93 -6.22 46.86 -16.98
CA THR A 93 -4.82 46.44 -17.12
C THR A 93 -4.62 45.38 -18.23
N TYR A 94 -3.38 45.23 -18.71
CA TYR A 94 -2.99 44.19 -19.68
C TYR A 94 -3.30 42.76 -19.18
N GLU A 95 -3.26 42.55 -17.86
CA GLU A 95 -3.59 41.29 -17.20
C GLU A 95 -5.08 40.96 -17.27
N ALA A 96 -5.97 41.96 -17.24
CA ALA A 96 -7.41 41.78 -17.45
C ALA A 96 -7.73 41.31 -18.88
N ALA A 97 -7.09 41.93 -19.88
CA ALA A 97 -7.27 41.55 -21.29
C ALA A 97 -6.70 40.16 -21.60
N MET A 98 -5.63 39.73 -20.90
CA MET A 98 -5.07 38.38 -21.05
C MET A 98 -5.93 37.33 -20.34
N ALA A 99 -6.46 37.64 -19.15
CA ALA A 99 -7.41 36.78 -18.44
C ALA A 99 -8.71 36.57 -19.22
N GLU A 100 -9.20 37.59 -19.94
CA GLU A 100 -10.41 37.48 -20.76
C GLU A 100 -10.21 36.62 -22.02
N LYS A 101 -9.01 36.63 -22.63
CA LYS A 101 -8.69 35.83 -23.83
C LYS A 101 -8.20 34.42 -23.57
N LEU A 102 -7.40 34.20 -22.53
CA LEU A 102 -6.75 32.91 -22.23
C LEU A 102 -7.27 32.26 -20.94
N GLY A 103 -8.15 32.93 -20.18
CA GLY A 103 -8.70 32.42 -18.94
C GLY A 103 -7.72 32.41 -17.76
N GLY A 104 -6.54 33.03 -17.88
CA GLY A 104 -5.50 33.11 -16.83
C GLY A 104 -4.07 32.97 -17.35
N GLU A 105 -3.08 32.91 -16.45
CA GLU A 105 -1.67 32.65 -16.79
C GLU A 105 -1.44 31.14 -16.93
N VAL A 106 -0.87 30.69 -18.06
CA VAL A 106 -0.53 29.28 -18.28
C VAL A 106 0.83 28.97 -17.65
N VAL A 107 0.83 28.23 -16.54
CA VAL A 107 2.04 27.80 -15.84
C VAL A 107 2.34 26.35 -16.19
N ASN A 108 3.56 26.09 -16.63
CA ASN A 108 4.06 24.72 -16.83
C ASN A 108 4.46 24.13 -15.47
N VAL A 109 3.78 23.08 -15.03
CA VAL A 109 4.07 22.37 -13.79
C VAL A 109 4.52 20.95 -14.13
N GLY A 110 5.69 20.55 -13.63
CA GLY A 110 6.16 19.17 -13.72
C GLY A 110 5.34 18.29 -12.79
N ARG A 111 4.70 17.25 -13.34
CA ARG A 111 3.92 16.26 -12.60
C ARG A 111 4.51 14.88 -12.83
N VAL A 112 4.61 14.11 -11.76
CA VAL A 112 4.98 12.70 -11.82
C VAL A 112 3.74 11.88 -12.15
N VAL A 113 3.80 11.09 -13.22
CA VAL A 113 2.65 10.33 -13.74
C VAL A 113 3.07 8.91 -14.14
N GLY A 114 2.09 8.00 -14.25
CA GLY A 114 2.25 6.65 -14.81
C GLY A 114 2.25 5.50 -13.80
N ALA A 115 2.44 5.77 -12.52
CA ALA A 115 2.46 4.78 -11.43
C ALA A 115 1.45 5.11 -10.31
N GLU A 116 0.36 5.81 -10.64
CA GLU A 116 -0.60 6.32 -9.64
C GLU A 116 -1.26 5.18 -8.85
N LYS A 117 -1.56 4.06 -9.51
CA LYS A 117 -2.17 2.89 -8.88
C LYS A 117 -1.20 2.21 -7.93
N GLU A 118 0.05 2.04 -8.35
CA GLU A 118 1.12 1.43 -7.57
C GLU A 118 1.48 2.31 -6.37
N ARG A 119 1.53 3.63 -6.53
CA ARG A 119 1.70 4.58 -5.42
C ARG A 119 0.56 4.48 -4.40
N ALA A 120 -0.69 4.38 -4.85
CA ALA A 120 -1.84 4.20 -3.96
C ALA A 120 -1.79 2.85 -3.23
N ALA A 121 -1.35 1.78 -3.90
CA ALA A 121 -1.15 0.48 -3.27
C ALA A 121 -0.04 0.52 -2.21
N LEU A 122 1.11 1.14 -2.53
CA LEU A 122 2.24 1.28 -1.60
C LEU A 122 1.84 2.04 -0.33
N GLU A 123 1.06 3.12 -0.47
CA GLU A 123 0.50 3.86 0.66
C GLU A 123 -0.33 2.96 1.60
N ASN A 124 -1.20 2.12 1.03
CA ASN A 124 -2.01 1.19 1.82
C ASN A 124 -1.16 0.15 2.55
N VAL A 125 -0.10 -0.36 1.91
CA VAL A 125 0.83 -1.33 2.51
C VAL A 125 1.59 -0.68 3.68
N ILE A 126 2.07 0.55 3.53
CA ILE A 126 2.75 1.31 4.61
C ILE A 126 1.80 1.53 5.79
N ILE A 127 0.55 1.95 5.54
CA ILE A 127 -0.46 2.13 6.60
C ILE A 127 -0.71 0.80 7.33
N ARG A 128 -0.84 -0.30 6.59
CA ARG A 128 -1.08 -1.63 7.17
C ARG A 128 0.10 -2.08 8.03
N ARG A 129 1.33 -1.86 7.57
CA ARG A 129 2.57 -2.15 8.31
C ARG A 129 2.66 -1.32 9.60
N ALA A 130 2.43 0.00 9.52
CA ALA A 130 2.46 0.88 10.68
C ALA A 130 1.43 0.46 11.75
N LYS A 131 0.20 0.12 11.33
CA LYS A 131 -0.83 -0.39 12.24
C LYS A 131 -0.44 -1.68 12.94
N LEU A 132 0.25 -2.60 12.26
CA LEU A 132 0.73 -3.85 12.85
C LEU A 132 1.86 -3.64 13.86
N LEU A 133 2.69 -2.61 13.66
CA LEU A 133 3.78 -2.24 14.56
C LEU A 133 3.35 -1.30 15.70
N GLY A 134 2.13 -0.76 15.64
CA GLY A 134 1.66 0.26 16.59
C GLY A 134 2.32 1.63 16.36
N GLU A 135 2.88 1.86 15.18
CA GLU A 135 3.47 3.13 14.78
C GLU A 135 2.40 4.08 14.22
N ASP A 136 2.67 5.39 14.26
CA ASP A 136 1.81 6.38 13.64
C ASP A 136 1.87 6.28 12.10
N PRO A 137 0.76 5.93 11.43
CA PRO A 137 0.75 5.77 9.97
C PRO A 137 1.04 7.09 9.24
N GLU A 138 0.68 8.25 9.80
CA GLU A 138 0.94 9.53 9.14
C GLU A 138 2.43 9.87 9.12
N LEU A 139 3.12 9.59 10.24
CA LEU A 139 4.57 9.77 10.36
C LEU A 139 5.32 8.87 9.36
N LYS A 140 4.91 7.60 9.25
CA LYS A 140 5.56 6.63 8.35
C LYS A 140 5.34 6.96 6.89
N LEU A 141 4.15 7.44 6.53
CA LEU A 141 3.91 7.94 5.17
C LEU A 141 4.79 9.16 4.87
N ALA A 142 4.91 10.11 5.79
CA ALA A 142 5.77 11.27 5.60
C ALA A 142 7.25 10.86 5.40
N GLU A 143 7.76 9.90 6.17
CA GLU A 143 9.11 9.34 6.01
C GLU A 143 9.32 8.69 4.64
N SER A 144 8.32 7.97 4.13
CA SER A 144 8.35 7.34 2.80
C SER A 144 8.15 8.32 1.65
N GLY A 145 8.23 9.63 1.89
CA GLY A 145 8.04 10.66 0.87
C GLY A 145 6.58 10.82 0.44
N PHE A 146 5.65 10.23 1.20
CA PHE A 146 4.23 10.45 1.03
C PHE A 146 3.80 11.71 1.81
N GLY A 147 4.05 12.89 1.22
CA GLY A 147 3.57 14.19 1.69
C GLY A 147 4.05 15.29 0.75
N GLY A 148 3.26 16.34 0.53
CA GLY A 148 3.56 17.37 -0.47
C GLY A 148 4.89 18.10 -0.24
N GLN A 149 5.69 18.16 -1.32
CA GLN A 149 6.65 19.18 -1.74
C GLN A 149 7.67 19.72 -0.70
N MET A 150 8.92 19.28 -0.85
CA MET A 150 10.15 19.99 -0.44
C MET A 150 10.11 20.66 0.93
N GLY A 151 10.41 19.88 1.97
CA GLY A 151 10.78 20.43 3.27
C GLY A 151 10.23 19.59 4.41
N GLY A 152 11.14 18.91 5.12
CA GLY A 152 10.85 18.04 6.26
C GLY A 152 10.10 18.74 7.40
N LYS A 153 8.79 18.87 7.26
CA LYS A 153 7.86 19.16 8.36
C LYS A 153 6.82 18.05 8.42
N ALA A 154 6.86 17.32 9.53
CA ALA A 154 5.98 16.19 9.86
C ALA A 154 4.48 16.55 9.94
N THR A 155 4.10 17.82 9.79
CA THR A 155 2.72 18.31 9.83
C THR A 155 2.07 18.46 8.45
N ALA A 156 2.66 17.87 7.40
CA ALA A 156 2.06 17.87 6.07
C ALA A 156 0.81 16.96 6.07
N MET A 157 -0.34 17.55 6.37
CA MET A 157 -1.64 16.89 6.32
C MET A 157 -1.81 16.11 5.02
N GLY A 158 -2.11 14.81 5.15
CA GLY A 158 -2.75 14.00 4.12
C GLY A 158 -1.84 13.01 3.39
N GLY A 159 -1.45 11.96 4.10
CA GLY A 159 -1.31 10.63 3.50
C GLY A 159 -2.67 10.15 2.99
N HIS A 160 -3.05 10.65 1.81
CA HIS A 160 -4.21 10.19 1.06
C HIS A 160 -3.89 10.31 -0.43
N ALA A 161 -3.50 9.22 -1.08
CA ALA A 161 -3.38 9.14 -2.54
C ALA A 161 -4.61 9.74 -3.23
N ASN A 162 -5.80 9.46 -2.70
CA ASN A 162 -7.08 9.98 -3.18
C ASN A 162 -7.18 11.51 -3.13
N LYS A 163 -6.45 12.18 -2.24
CA LYS A 163 -6.40 13.65 -2.18
C LYS A 163 -5.24 14.23 -2.99
N ARG A 164 -4.14 13.49 -3.21
CA ARG A 164 -3.00 13.95 -4.03
C ARG A 164 -3.30 14.01 -5.52
N PHE A 165 -4.14 13.09 -5.99
CA PHE A 165 -4.57 13.08 -7.39
C PHE A 165 -5.93 13.76 -7.58
N ALA A 166 -6.56 14.26 -6.50
CA ALA A 166 -7.80 15.01 -6.59
C ALA A 166 -7.55 16.41 -7.16
N THR A 167 -8.38 16.79 -8.12
CA THR A 167 -8.37 18.07 -8.86
C THR A 167 -8.77 19.30 -8.01
N LYS A 168 -8.84 19.19 -6.68
CA LYS A 168 -9.22 20.31 -5.82
C LYS A 168 -7.97 21.02 -5.31
N SER A 169 -7.66 22.13 -5.96
CA SER A 169 -6.64 23.05 -5.49
C SER A 169 -7.25 23.98 -4.42
N GLU A 170 -6.60 24.09 -3.27
CA GLU A 170 -6.72 25.32 -2.50
C GLU A 170 -5.80 26.31 -3.19
N GLY A 171 -6.36 27.40 -3.72
CA GLY A 171 -5.62 28.45 -4.42
C GLY A 171 -4.33 28.94 -3.74
N LEU A 172 -3.52 29.71 -4.46
CA LEU A 172 -2.34 30.39 -3.91
C LEU A 172 -2.76 31.32 -2.77
N LYS A 173 -2.20 31.14 -1.57
CA LYS A 173 -2.47 31.99 -0.40
C LYS A 173 -1.23 32.82 -0.04
N ILE A 174 -1.36 34.15 0.01
CA ILE A 174 -0.32 35.06 0.49
C ILE A 174 -0.85 35.77 1.74
N LYS A 175 -0.11 35.69 2.86
CA LYS A 175 -0.49 36.27 4.17
C LYS A 175 -1.91 35.90 4.62
N GLY A 176 -2.32 34.66 4.39
CA GLY A 176 -3.63 34.14 4.79
C GLY A 176 -4.81 34.49 3.87
N LYS A 177 -4.59 35.27 2.80
CA LYS A 177 -5.62 35.56 1.78
C LYS A 177 -5.36 34.76 0.51
N VAL A 178 -6.41 34.16 -0.06
CA VAL A 178 -6.36 33.49 -1.36
C VAL A 178 -6.23 34.57 -2.43
N VAL A 179 -5.16 34.52 -3.21
CA VAL A 179 -4.81 35.50 -4.26
C VAL A 179 -4.93 34.93 -5.67
N ALA A 180 -5.04 33.60 -5.82
CA ALA A 180 -5.29 32.96 -7.10
C ALA A 180 -5.91 31.57 -6.89
N ASP A 181 -6.82 31.14 -7.76
CA ASP A 181 -7.35 29.78 -7.77
C ASP A 181 -6.72 28.97 -8.91
N TRP A 182 -6.39 27.69 -8.67
CA TRP A 182 -5.85 26.81 -9.71
C TRP A 182 -7.00 26.05 -10.37
N ALA A 183 -7.22 26.28 -11.66
CA ALA A 183 -8.11 25.46 -12.47
C ALA A 183 -7.26 24.47 -13.29
N VAL A 184 -7.65 23.19 -13.25
CA VAL A 184 -7.09 22.14 -14.11
C VAL A 184 -7.92 22.04 -15.38
#